data_AF-A0A5R2NDQ6-F1
#
_entry.id   AF-A0A5R2NDQ6-F1
#
_cell.length_a   1.000
_cell.length_b   1.000
_cell.length_c   1.000
_cell.angle_alpha   90.00
_cell.angle_beta   90.00
_cell.angle_gamma   90.00
#
_symmetry.space_group_name_H-M   'P 1'
#
loop_
_entity.id
_entity.type
_entity.pdbx_description
1 polymer ?
#
loop_
_entity_poly.entity_id
_entity_poly.type
_entity_poly.pdbx_seq_one_letter_code
_entity_poly.pdbx_strand_id
1 'polypeptide(L)'
;DDKSLAERTAERFGKQLFALRNDLIPKFLGIDEALDIALAEPQGPIVIADVSDNAGGGAPGDSTYILRRLIERGIGNVASAMYWDPIAYRFCVEAGVGGTINLRVGGKCGVFSGMPVDLRVTVKGLGRELTQLFGTMPWPLGDAAWVTTDGGIDLIINTVRTQVFHPDCMTALGLDPSERRIVIVKSNYHFQAGFAPIAKRILFCAPPGATQPNFAAIPYTKLKTPYWPKVEDPFAADAA
;
A
#
# COMPACT_ATOMS: atom_id res chain seq x y z
N ASP A 1 35.03 -2.51 27.56
CA ASP A 1 34.70 -1.38 26.66
C ASP A 1 35.95 -0.90 25.93
N ASP A 2 36.19 -1.43 24.71
CA ASP A 2 37.31 -1.02 23.85
C ASP A 2 36.81 0.00 22.82
N LYS A 3 37.10 1.27 23.08
CA LYS A 3 36.69 2.40 22.23
C LYS A 3 37.28 2.29 20.81
N SER A 4 38.54 1.89 20.71
CA SER A 4 39.24 1.80 19.42
C SER A 4 38.67 0.68 18.55
N LEU A 5 38.30 -0.44 19.16
CA LEU A 5 37.59 -1.52 18.47
C LEU A 5 36.19 -1.08 18.01
N ALA A 6 35.46 -0.34 18.84
CA ALA A 6 34.14 0.18 18.49
C ALA A 6 34.21 1.13 17.28
N GLU A 7 35.14 2.08 17.28
CA GLU A 7 35.34 3.04 16.18
C GLU A 7 35.66 2.34 14.85
N ARG A 8 36.66 1.43 14.85
CA ARG A 8 37.03 0.69 13.63
C ARG A 8 35.89 -0.18 13.12
N THR A 9 35.11 -0.78 14.02
CA THR A 9 33.98 -1.65 13.64
C THR A 9 32.85 -0.82 13.03
N ALA A 10 32.50 0.32 13.63
CA ALA A 10 31.49 1.22 13.12
C ALA A 10 31.87 1.77 11.74
N GLU A 11 33.12 2.22 11.56
CA GLU A 11 33.61 2.71 10.27
C GLU A 11 33.56 1.62 9.20
N ARG A 12 34.01 0.39 9.52
CA ARG A 12 33.98 -0.74 8.59
C ARG A 12 32.56 -1.04 8.11
N PHE A 13 31.59 -1.14 9.02
CA PHE A 13 30.21 -1.42 8.64
C PHE A 13 29.55 -0.24 7.90
N GLY A 14 29.85 1.00 8.30
CA GLY A 14 29.35 2.19 7.62
C GLY A 14 29.81 2.26 6.16
N LYS A 15 31.10 2.00 5.90
CA LYS A 15 31.64 1.94 4.53
C LYS A 15 31.06 0.79 3.73
N GLN A 16 30.86 -0.38 4.34
CA GLN A 16 30.22 -1.52 3.68
C GLN A 16 28.78 -1.21 3.25
N LEU A 17 27.97 -0.64 4.16
CA LEU A 17 26.60 -0.25 3.84
C LEU A 17 26.56 0.81 2.73
N PHE A 18 27.43 1.82 2.81
CA PHE A 18 27.49 2.88 1.80
C PHE A 18 27.93 2.34 0.43
N ALA A 19 28.87 1.39 0.38
CA ALA A 19 29.28 0.75 -0.87
C ALA A 19 28.12 -0.03 -1.54
N LEU A 20 27.23 -0.62 -0.75
CA LEU A 20 26.07 -1.39 -1.22
C LEU A 20 24.85 -0.51 -1.55
N ARG A 21 24.88 0.80 -1.31
CA ARG A 21 23.69 1.68 -1.36
C ARG A 21 22.88 1.56 -2.65
N ASN A 22 23.54 1.45 -3.81
CA ASN A 22 22.89 1.37 -5.12
C ASN A 22 22.32 -0.04 -5.39
N ASP A 23 22.94 -1.07 -4.83
CA ASP A 23 22.48 -2.47 -4.96
C ASP A 23 21.28 -2.77 -4.07
N LEU A 24 21.11 -1.99 -3.00
CA LEU A 24 20.04 -2.16 -2.01
C LEU A 24 18.75 -1.39 -2.36
N ILE A 25 18.71 -0.62 -3.45
CA ILE A 25 17.48 0.06 -3.88
C ILE A 25 16.56 -0.94 -4.60
N PRO A 26 15.35 -1.19 -4.07
CA PRO A 26 14.35 -1.98 -4.79
C PRO A 26 13.88 -1.23 -6.04
N LYS A 27 13.67 -1.97 -7.14
CA LYS A 27 12.98 -1.42 -8.31
C LYS A 27 11.48 -1.40 -8.04
N PHE A 28 10.90 -0.20 -8.06
CA PHE A 28 9.46 -0.01 -7.97
C PHE A 28 8.89 0.34 -9.33
N LEU A 29 7.73 -0.23 -9.64
CA LEU A 29 7.02 0.00 -10.89
C LEU A 29 6.15 1.26 -10.78
N GLY A 30 5.89 1.88 -11.92
CA GLY A 30 4.81 2.84 -12.05
C GLY A 30 3.43 2.16 -12.03
N ILE A 31 2.37 2.94 -11.85
CA ILE A 31 0.99 2.40 -11.81
C ILE A 31 0.65 1.65 -13.11
N ASP A 32 0.87 2.29 -14.27
CA ASP A 32 0.53 1.69 -15.56
C ASP A 32 1.39 0.46 -15.86
N GLU A 33 2.69 0.51 -15.56
CA GLU A 33 3.59 -0.62 -15.74
C GLU A 33 3.16 -1.83 -14.90
N ALA A 34 2.81 -1.62 -13.63
CA ALA A 34 2.33 -2.68 -12.75
C ALA A 34 1.01 -3.29 -13.26
N LEU A 35 0.08 -2.44 -13.74
CA LEU A 35 -1.20 -2.89 -14.30
C LEU A 35 -1.00 -3.65 -15.62
N ASP A 36 -0.12 -3.17 -16.50
CA ASP A 36 0.17 -3.82 -17.79
C ASP A 36 0.78 -5.20 -17.58
N ILE A 37 1.76 -5.32 -16.67
CA ILE A 37 2.33 -6.61 -16.28
C ILE A 37 1.23 -7.51 -15.70
N ALA A 38 0.40 -6.98 -14.78
CA ALA A 38 -0.66 -7.77 -14.15
C ALA A 38 -1.74 -8.25 -15.13
N LEU A 39 -2.00 -7.51 -16.22
CA LEU A 39 -2.96 -7.90 -17.26
C LEU A 39 -2.36 -8.88 -18.27
N ALA A 40 -1.05 -8.84 -18.51
CA ALA A 40 -0.35 -9.73 -19.43
C ALA A 40 -0.22 -11.18 -18.92
N GLU A 41 -0.33 -11.41 -17.61
CA GLU A 41 -0.22 -12.75 -17.03
C GLU A 41 -1.38 -13.67 -17.47
N PRO A 42 -1.23 -15.00 -17.58
CA PRO A 42 -2.36 -15.87 -17.94
C PRO A 42 -3.28 -16.14 -16.75
N GLN A 43 -2.77 -16.08 -15.51
CA GLN A 43 -3.48 -16.48 -14.30
C GLN A 43 -3.37 -15.41 -13.20
N GLY A 44 -4.39 -15.32 -12.36
CA GLY A 44 -4.41 -14.48 -11.16
C GLY A 44 -4.50 -15.30 -9.87
N PRO A 45 -4.50 -14.62 -8.71
CA PRO A 45 -4.35 -13.18 -8.56
C PRO A 45 -2.90 -12.70 -8.75
N ILE A 46 -2.74 -11.56 -9.41
CA ILE A 46 -1.50 -10.77 -9.35
C ILE A 46 -1.64 -9.78 -8.21
N VAL A 47 -0.73 -9.85 -7.24
CA VAL A 47 -0.75 -8.95 -6.08
C VAL A 47 0.13 -7.75 -6.37
N ILE A 48 -0.45 -6.55 -6.34
CA ILE A 48 0.25 -5.29 -6.50
C ILE A 48 0.27 -4.57 -5.15
N ALA A 49 1.47 -4.36 -4.61
CA ALA A 49 1.68 -3.60 -3.40
C ALA A 49 1.83 -2.11 -3.72
N ASP A 50 0.93 -1.28 -3.21
CA ASP A 50 1.12 0.16 -3.09
C ASP A 50 2.06 0.42 -1.90
N VAL A 51 3.33 0.68 -2.22
CA VAL A 51 4.36 0.96 -1.21
C VAL A 51 4.34 2.43 -0.74
N SER A 52 3.62 3.29 -1.46
CA SER A 52 3.63 4.74 -1.22
C SER A 52 2.49 5.20 -0.32
N ASP A 53 1.52 4.34 -0.07
CA ASP A 53 0.49 4.54 0.96
C ASP A 53 0.46 3.42 2.00
N ASN A 54 1.60 3.16 2.63
CA ASN A 54 1.72 2.17 3.69
C ASN A 54 1.59 2.78 5.11
N ALA A 55 0.54 2.42 5.86
CA ALA A 55 0.32 2.93 7.21
C ALA A 55 1.45 2.58 8.21
N GLY A 56 2.10 1.42 8.07
CA GLY A 56 3.25 1.07 8.91
C GLY A 56 4.50 1.91 8.60
N GLY A 57 4.58 2.50 7.41
CA GLY A 57 5.60 3.49 7.04
C GLY A 57 5.23 4.93 7.41
N GLY A 58 4.04 5.16 7.98
CA GLY A 58 3.56 6.49 8.35
C GLY A 58 2.54 7.10 7.37
N ALA A 59 2.18 6.43 6.27
CA ALA A 59 1.19 6.95 5.33
C ALA A 59 -0.25 6.88 5.88
N PRO A 60 -1.21 7.65 5.37
CA PRO A 60 -2.59 7.60 5.87
C PRO A 60 -3.32 6.27 5.64
N GLY A 61 -3.11 5.58 4.52
CA GLY A 61 -3.85 4.36 4.14
C GLY A 61 -5.16 4.62 3.39
N ASP A 62 -5.38 5.82 2.86
CA ASP A 62 -6.58 6.23 2.13
C ASP A 62 -6.30 6.70 0.69
N SER A 63 -5.10 6.44 0.16
CA SER A 63 -4.69 6.80 -1.20
C SER A 63 -5.58 6.17 -2.27
N THR A 64 -5.89 6.97 -3.30
CA THR A 64 -6.80 6.59 -4.38
C THR A 64 -6.12 6.54 -5.76
N TYR A 65 -4.81 6.77 -5.88
CA TYR A 65 -4.15 6.87 -7.19
C TYR A 65 -4.31 5.61 -8.04
N ILE A 66 -4.09 4.42 -7.46
CA ILE A 66 -4.29 3.15 -8.17
C ILE A 66 -5.78 2.93 -8.48
N LEU A 67 -6.68 3.20 -7.52
CA LEU A 67 -8.13 3.07 -7.71
C LEU A 67 -8.63 3.90 -8.89
N ARG A 68 -8.25 5.19 -8.91
CA ARG A 68 -8.61 6.09 -9.99
C ARG A 68 -8.08 5.58 -11.32
N ARG A 69 -6.85 5.07 -11.36
CA ARG A 69 -6.27 4.53 -12.59
C ARG A 69 -6.98 3.27 -13.09
N LEU A 70 -7.40 2.37 -12.19
CA LEU A 70 -8.22 1.20 -12.54
C LEU A 70 -9.53 1.63 -13.20
N ILE A 71 -10.20 2.65 -12.65
CA ILE A 71 -11.46 3.19 -13.19
C ILE A 71 -11.24 3.82 -14.56
N GLU A 72 -10.24 4.69 -14.70
CA GLU A 72 -9.89 5.34 -15.98
C GLU A 72 -9.61 4.33 -17.10
N ARG A 73 -9.02 3.18 -16.75
CA ARG A 73 -8.70 2.10 -17.68
C ARG A 73 -9.82 1.06 -17.84
N GLY A 74 -10.92 1.18 -17.10
CA GLY A 74 -12.02 0.21 -17.12
C GLY A 74 -11.61 -1.20 -16.65
N ILE A 75 -10.66 -1.29 -15.72
CA ILE A 75 -10.15 -2.58 -15.23
C ILE A 75 -11.01 -3.06 -14.06
N GLY A 76 -11.78 -4.12 -14.28
CA GLY A 76 -12.54 -4.85 -13.27
C GLY A 76 -11.89 -6.16 -12.83
N ASN A 77 -12.64 -6.98 -12.09
CA ASN A 77 -12.14 -8.20 -11.44
C ASN A 77 -10.92 -7.94 -10.54
N VAL A 78 -11.03 -6.90 -9.73
CA VAL A 78 -9.98 -6.43 -8.82
C VAL A 78 -10.51 -6.42 -7.40
N ALA A 79 -9.71 -6.89 -6.44
CA ALA A 79 -9.91 -6.59 -5.03
C ALA A 79 -8.85 -5.59 -4.55
N SER A 80 -9.26 -4.48 -3.95
CA SER A 80 -8.35 -3.48 -3.38
C SER A 80 -8.57 -3.36 -1.87
N ALA A 81 -7.55 -3.79 -1.12
CA ALA A 81 -7.61 -3.86 0.32
C ALA A 81 -7.47 -2.49 0.98
N MET A 82 -8.29 -2.29 2.00
CA MET A 82 -8.20 -1.30 3.07
C MET A 82 -7.97 0.13 2.60
N TYR A 83 -9.07 0.87 2.54
CA TYR A 83 -9.10 2.32 2.51
C TYR A 83 -9.51 2.80 3.90
N TRP A 84 -8.59 3.40 4.63
CA TRP A 84 -8.89 3.96 5.94
C TRP A 84 -9.82 5.16 5.78
N ASP A 85 -11.12 4.90 5.93
CA ASP A 85 -12.16 5.89 5.70
C ASP A 85 -13.36 5.63 6.62
N PRO A 86 -13.25 5.99 7.92
CA PRO A 86 -14.33 5.76 8.89
C PRO A 86 -15.64 6.46 8.53
N ILE A 87 -15.59 7.51 7.72
CA ILE A 87 -16.76 8.25 7.26
C ILE A 87 -17.49 7.44 6.18
N ALA A 88 -16.78 6.93 5.17
CA ALA A 88 -17.38 6.09 4.14
C ALA A 88 -17.96 4.79 4.72
N TYR A 89 -17.30 4.19 5.72
CA TYR A 89 -17.82 3.02 6.43
C TYR A 89 -19.22 3.28 7.03
N ARG A 90 -19.45 4.43 7.68
CA ARG A 90 -20.76 4.76 8.27
C ARG A 90 -21.87 4.79 7.22
N PHE A 91 -21.62 5.36 6.03
CA PHE A 91 -22.60 5.31 4.94
C PHE A 91 -22.90 3.89 4.48
N CYS A 92 -21.91 3.00 4.48
CA CYS A 92 -22.11 1.58 4.13
C CYS A 92 -22.99 0.88 5.18
N VAL A 93 -22.83 1.21 6.46
CA VAL A 93 -23.68 0.67 7.55
C VAL A 93 -25.12 1.13 7.38
N GLU A 94 -25.35 2.42 7.15
CA GLU A 94 -26.71 2.97 6.96
C GLU A 94 -27.39 2.39 5.70
N ALA A 95 -26.64 2.12 4.64
CA ALA A 95 -27.16 1.47 3.43
C ALA A 95 -27.51 0.00 3.65
N GLY A 96 -26.78 -0.69 4.54
CA GLY A 96 -26.92 -2.12 4.79
C GLY A 96 -26.41 -3.00 3.64
N VAL A 97 -26.18 -4.28 3.94
CA VAL A 97 -25.78 -5.27 2.92
C VAL A 97 -26.87 -5.37 1.85
N GLY A 98 -26.47 -5.33 0.58
CA GLY A 98 -27.36 -5.29 -0.58
C GLY A 98 -27.79 -3.86 -0.99
N GLY A 99 -27.56 -2.86 -0.14
CA GLY A 99 -27.82 -1.46 -0.47
C GLY A 99 -26.83 -0.93 -1.52
N THR A 100 -27.35 -0.16 -2.48
CA THR A 100 -26.54 0.55 -3.48
C THR A 100 -26.58 2.05 -3.22
N ILE A 101 -25.41 2.66 -3.11
CA ILE A 101 -25.26 4.09 -2.80
C ILE A 101 -24.20 4.73 -3.70
N ASN A 102 -24.32 6.05 -3.90
CA ASN A 102 -23.21 6.86 -4.37
C ASN A 102 -22.33 7.21 -3.18
N LEU A 103 -21.08 6.74 -3.20
CA LEU A 103 -20.13 6.81 -2.09
C LEU A 103 -18.84 7.51 -2.54
N ARG A 104 -18.36 8.43 -1.72
CA ARG A 104 -17.05 9.08 -1.89
C ARG A 104 -16.01 8.38 -1.02
N VAL A 105 -15.02 7.74 -1.64
CA VAL A 105 -14.03 6.87 -0.98
C VAL A 105 -12.62 7.46 -1.04
N GLY A 106 -11.91 7.41 0.10
CA GLY A 106 -10.48 7.74 0.22
C GLY A 106 -10.15 9.21 -0.09
N GLY A 107 -8.86 9.55 -0.17
CA GLY A 107 -8.36 10.86 -0.59
C GLY A 107 -8.67 12.01 0.39
N LYS A 108 -8.90 11.72 1.67
CA LYS A 108 -9.40 12.68 2.68
C LYS A 108 -8.32 13.15 3.64
N CYS A 109 -7.24 12.39 3.81
CA CYS A 109 -6.25 12.64 4.86
C CYS A 109 -5.19 13.69 4.51
N GLY A 110 -4.94 13.94 3.23
CA GLY A 110 -4.04 15.02 2.82
C GLY A 110 -3.65 14.96 1.35
N VAL A 111 -2.78 15.89 0.94
CA VAL A 111 -2.32 16.05 -0.45
C VAL A 111 -1.70 14.78 -1.04
N PHE A 112 -1.12 13.92 -0.20
CA PHE A 112 -0.50 12.67 -0.62
C PHE A 112 -1.49 11.51 -0.81
N SER A 113 -2.74 11.65 -0.38
CA SER A 113 -3.79 10.64 -0.57
C SER A 113 -4.44 10.71 -1.96
N GLY A 114 -4.11 11.75 -2.74
CA GLY A 114 -4.84 12.04 -3.98
C GLY A 114 -6.24 12.59 -3.70
N MET A 115 -7.07 12.64 -4.75
CA MET A 115 -8.45 13.12 -4.64
C MET A 115 -9.39 11.99 -4.25
N PRO A 116 -10.43 12.24 -3.44
CA PRO A 116 -11.50 11.27 -3.22
C PRO A 116 -12.13 10.83 -4.53
N VAL A 117 -12.57 9.56 -4.59
CA VAL A 117 -13.21 8.99 -5.78
C VAL A 117 -14.69 8.79 -5.50
N ASP A 118 -15.54 9.33 -6.38
CA ASP A 118 -16.99 9.14 -6.33
C ASP A 118 -17.38 7.87 -7.10
N LEU A 119 -18.06 6.95 -6.42
CA LEU A 119 -18.40 5.63 -6.95
C LEU A 119 -19.85 5.29 -6.66
N ARG A 120 -20.53 4.67 -7.62
CA ARG A 120 -21.74 3.90 -7.32
C ARG A 120 -21.31 2.52 -6.87
N VAL A 121 -21.67 2.15 -5.63
CA VAL A 121 -21.25 0.89 -5.03
C VAL A 121 -22.41 0.16 -4.39
N THR A 122 -22.32 -1.16 -4.37
CA THR A 122 -23.23 -2.03 -3.61
C THR A 122 -22.47 -2.62 -2.43
N VAL A 123 -23.06 -2.52 -1.23
CA VAL A 123 -22.47 -3.11 -0.02
C VAL A 123 -22.67 -4.63 -0.05
N LYS A 124 -21.58 -5.38 0.06
CA LYS A 124 -21.54 -6.84 -0.06
C LYS A 124 -21.32 -7.52 1.29
N GLY A 125 -20.59 -6.88 2.20
CA GLY A 125 -20.33 -7.38 3.54
C GLY A 125 -20.06 -6.25 4.52
N LEU A 126 -20.46 -6.46 5.78
CA LEU A 126 -20.16 -5.58 6.90
C LEU A 126 -19.62 -6.45 8.05
N GLY A 127 -18.56 -6.00 8.69
CA GLY A 127 -17.97 -6.67 9.84
C GLY A 127 -17.58 -5.68 10.92
N ARG A 128 -17.54 -6.15 12.16
CA ARG A 128 -17.20 -5.36 13.34
C ARG A 128 -15.99 -5.95 14.03
N GLU A 129 -15.13 -5.08 14.56
CA GLU A 129 -13.93 -5.45 15.33
C GLU A 129 -13.07 -6.53 14.64
N LEU A 130 -12.95 -6.43 13.32
CA LEU A 130 -12.23 -7.40 12.52
C LEU A 130 -10.72 -7.32 12.78
N THR A 131 -10.08 -8.47 12.63
CA THR A 131 -8.64 -8.65 12.73
C THR A 131 -8.10 -9.35 11.48
N GLN A 132 -6.80 -9.21 11.26
CA GLN A 132 -6.03 -9.95 10.27
C GLN A 132 -4.76 -10.49 10.92
N LEU A 133 -4.19 -11.56 10.39
CA LEU A 133 -2.94 -12.08 10.93
C LEU A 133 -1.73 -11.17 10.63
N PHE A 134 -0.90 -10.94 11.64
CA PHE A 134 0.49 -10.49 11.50
C PHE A 134 1.40 -11.54 12.15
N GLY A 135 1.96 -12.42 11.32
CA GLY A 135 2.52 -13.68 11.81
C GLY A 135 1.40 -14.53 12.40
N THR A 136 1.53 -14.90 13.68
CA THR A 136 0.49 -15.63 14.42
C THR A 136 -0.44 -14.72 15.23
N MET A 137 -0.17 -13.41 15.26
CA MET A 137 -0.88 -12.48 16.12
C MET A 137 -2.06 -11.85 15.39
N PRO A 138 -3.25 -11.77 16.00
CA PRO A 138 -4.35 -10.99 15.44
C PRO A 138 -4.01 -9.50 15.52
N TRP A 139 -4.15 -8.79 14.41
CA TRP A 139 -3.93 -7.37 14.28
C TRP A 139 -5.22 -6.66 13.87
N PRO A 140 -5.68 -5.63 14.60
CA PRO A 140 -6.96 -5.01 14.33
C PRO A 140 -6.96 -4.21 13.02
N LEU A 141 -8.05 -4.33 12.27
CA LEU A 141 -8.46 -3.36 11.23
C LEU A 141 -9.76 -2.63 11.59
N GLY A 142 -10.34 -2.95 12.74
CA GLY A 142 -11.56 -2.31 13.24
C GLY A 142 -12.79 -2.82 12.51
N ASP A 143 -13.80 -1.97 12.46
CA ASP A 143 -14.97 -2.25 11.64
C ASP A 143 -14.63 -2.07 10.15
N ALA A 144 -15.27 -2.86 9.29
CA ALA A 144 -15.01 -2.78 7.86
C ALA A 144 -16.23 -3.11 7.00
N ALA A 145 -16.23 -2.56 5.80
CA ALA A 145 -17.21 -2.82 4.75
C ALA A 145 -16.52 -3.34 3.50
N TRP A 146 -17.08 -4.38 2.90
CA TRP A 146 -16.80 -4.76 1.53
C TRP A 146 -17.87 -4.14 0.63
N VAL A 147 -17.44 -3.32 -0.33
CA VAL A 147 -18.31 -2.76 -1.37
C VAL A 147 -17.81 -3.15 -2.75
N THR A 148 -18.72 -3.32 -3.70
CA THR A 148 -18.39 -3.60 -5.10
C THR A 148 -18.89 -2.47 -5.99
N THR A 149 -18.06 -2.02 -6.92
CA THR A 149 -18.40 -0.99 -7.92
C THR A 149 -19.08 -1.62 -9.14
N ASP A 150 -19.81 -0.83 -9.92
CA ASP A 150 -20.38 -1.29 -11.20
C ASP A 150 -19.30 -1.74 -12.21
N GLY A 151 -18.06 -1.25 -12.05
CA GLY A 151 -16.90 -1.65 -12.85
C GLY A 151 -16.25 -2.96 -12.41
N GLY A 152 -16.80 -3.67 -11.42
CA GLY A 152 -16.25 -4.95 -10.94
C GLY A 152 -14.99 -4.81 -10.08
N ILE A 153 -14.82 -3.68 -9.42
CA ILE A 153 -13.78 -3.46 -8.40
C ILE A 153 -14.40 -3.64 -7.02
N ASP A 154 -13.86 -4.58 -6.25
CA ASP A 154 -14.16 -4.80 -4.84
C ASP A 154 -13.23 -3.97 -3.96
N LEU A 155 -13.78 -3.21 -3.02
CA LEU A 155 -13.04 -2.37 -2.08
C LEU A 155 -13.33 -2.80 -0.65
N ILE A 156 -12.29 -2.85 0.18
CA ILE A 156 -12.44 -2.96 1.64
C ILE A 156 -12.22 -1.57 2.25
N ILE A 157 -13.20 -1.08 3.00
CA ILE A 157 -13.16 0.20 3.72
C ILE A 157 -13.10 -0.11 5.21
N ASN A 158 -12.12 0.43 5.94
CA ASN A 158 -11.86 0.08 7.34
C ASN A 158 -11.79 1.31 8.26
N THR A 159 -12.06 1.13 9.54
CA THR A 159 -12.13 2.22 10.53
C THR A 159 -10.84 2.43 11.35
N VAL A 160 -10.00 1.41 11.50
CA VAL A 160 -8.69 1.54 12.16
C VAL A 160 -7.59 1.70 11.11
N ARG A 161 -6.79 2.78 11.23
CA ARG A 161 -5.63 3.00 10.36
C ARG A 161 -4.60 1.89 10.57
N THR A 162 -4.42 1.05 9.56
CA THR A 162 -3.47 -0.08 9.59
C THR A 162 -3.01 -0.42 8.16
N GLN A 163 -1.91 -1.16 8.05
CA GLN A 163 -1.41 -1.67 6.76
C GLN A 163 -1.99 -3.06 6.48
N VAL A 164 -1.92 -3.49 5.22
CA VAL A 164 -2.30 -4.85 4.84
C VAL A 164 -1.21 -5.83 5.22
N PHE A 165 -1.60 -6.88 5.93
CA PHE A 165 -0.73 -7.99 6.37
C PHE A 165 -1.18 -9.34 5.80
N HIS A 166 -2.50 -9.58 5.70
CA HIS A 166 -3.03 -10.90 5.37
C HIS A 166 -4.33 -10.82 4.56
N PRO A 167 -4.65 -11.82 3.69
CA PRO A 167 -5.95 -11.96 3.04
C PRO A 167 -7.18 -11.90 3.96
N ASP A 168 -7.00 -12.13 5.26
CA ASP A 168 -8.08 -12.10 6.26
C ASP A 168 -8.88 -10.80 6.26
N CYS A 169 -8.22 -9.67 5.94
CA CYS A 169 -8.90 -8.38 5.82
C CYS A 169 -10.00 -8.35 4.75
N MET A 170 -9.99 -9.32 3.82
CA MET A 170 -11.01 -9.52 2.80
C MET A 170 -11.92 -10.71 3.14
N THR A 171 -11.33 -11.86 3.49
CA THR A 171 -12.10 -13.10 3.70
C THR A 171 -13.01 -13.03 4.91
N ALA A 172 -12.66 -12.25 5.94
CA ALA A 172 -13.53 -11.98 7.09
C ALA A 172 -14.84 -11.27 6.72
N LEU A 173 -14.90 -10.62 5.54
CA LEU A 173 -16.10 -9.98 4.99
C LEU A 173 -16.81 -10.85 3.94
N GLY A 174 -16.29 -12.05 3.65
CA GLY A 174 -16.80 -12.95 2.62
C GLY A 174 -16.23 -12.72 1.21
N LEU A 175 -15.22 -11.86 1.05
CA LEU A 175 -14.52 -11.66 -0.23
C LEU A 175 -13.34 -12.63 -0.32
N ASP A 176 -13.36 -13.54 -1.30
CA ASP A 176 -12.20 -14.39 -1.63
C ASP A 176 -11.27 -13.68 -2.64
N PRO A 177 -10.07 -13.23 -2.21
CA PRO A 177 -9.11 -12.60 -3.12
C PRO A 177 -8.48 -13.56 -4.13
N SER A 178 -8.51 -14.88 -3.90
CA SER A 178 -7.91 -15.87 -4.80
C SER A 178 -8.67 -16.02 -6.12
N GLU A 179 -9.94 -15.62 -6.13
CA GLU A 179 -10.78 -15.61 -7.33
C GLU A 179 -10.61 -14.35 -8.19
N ARG A 180 -9.82 -13.39 -7.72
CA ARG A 180 -9.65 -12.10 -8.42
C ARG A 180 -8.48 -12.12 -9.38
N ARG A 181 -8.57 -11.29 -10.40
CA ARG A 181 -7.48 -11.15 -11.37
C ARG A 181 -6.32 -10.34 -10.80
N ILE A 182 -6.65 -9.24 -10.11
CA ILE A 182 -5.67 -8.36 -9.46
C ILE A 182 -6.09 -8.16 -8.01
N VAL A 183 -5.10 -8.16 -7.12
CA VAL A 183 -5.27 -7.81 -5.71
C VAL A 183 -4.34 -6.65 -5.38
N ILE A 184 -4.90 -5.51 -4.98
CA ILE A 184 -4.12 -4.34 -4.56
C ILE A 184 -4.03 -4.33 -3.04
N VAL A 185 -2.82 -4.19 -2.50
CA VAL A 185 -2.57 -4.11 -1.05
C VAL A 185 -1.75 -2.87 -0.71
N LYS A 186 -2.09 -2.18 0.38
CA LYS A 186 -1.34 -1.04 0.91
C LYS A 186 -0.35 -1.50 1.95
N SER A 187 0.87 -1.80 1.53
CA SER A 187 1.92 -2.43 2.36
C SER A 187 3.27 -2.42 1.63
N ASN A 188 4.37 -2.51 2.38
CA ASN A 188 5.72 -2.63 1.79
C ASN A 188 6.15 -4.09 1.60
N TYR A 189 6.33 -4.82 2.70
CA TYR A 189 6.87 -6.20 2.66
C TYR A 189 6.09 -7.18 3.53
N HIS A 190 5.47 -6.73 4.62
CA HIS A 190 4.84 -7.61 5.61
C HIS A 190 3.67 -8.44 5.04
N PHE A 191 2.99 -7.95 4.00
CA PHE A 191 1.87 -8.68 3.37
C PHE A 191 2.32 -9.96 2.67
N GLN A 192 3.58 -10.06 2.24
CA GLN A 192 4.02 -11.16 1.38
C GLN A 192 3.79 -12.52 2.01
N ALA A 193 4.03 -12.65 3.32
CA ALA A 193 3.82 -13.91 4.03
C ALA A 193 2.37 -14.42 3.92
N GLY A 194 1.39 -13.52 3.97
CA GLY A 194 -0.02 -13.87 3.85
C GLY A 194 -0.51 -14.05 2.42
N PHE A 195 0.01 -13.28 1.47
CA PHE A 195 -0.48 -13.28 0.09
C PHE A 195 0.30 -14.20 -0.86
N ALA A 196 1.56 -14.55 -0.56
CA ALA A 196 2.36 -15.45 -1.40
C ALA A 196 1.70 -16.81 -1.68
N PRO A 197 0.96 -17.46 -0.74
CA PRO A 197 0.27 -18.72 -1.03
C PRO A 197 -0.80 -18.64 -2.12
N ILE A 198 -1.42 -17.47 -2.32
CA ILE A 198 -2.46 -17.27 -3.34
C ILE A 198 -1.95 -16.52 -4.57
N ALA A 199 -0.87 -15.75 -4.45
CA ALA A 199 -0.35 -14.91 -5.53
C ALA A 199 0.33 -15.73 -6.62
N LYS A 200 0.00 -15.45 -7.89
CA LYS A 200 0.80 -15.94 -9.03
C LYS A 200 2.06 -15.12 -9.24
N ARG A 201 1.99 -13.83 -8.89
CA ARG A 201 3.10 -12.90 -8.92
C ARG A 201 2.85 -11.75 -7.95
N ILE A 202 3.93 -11.23 -7.38
CA ILE A 202 3.91 -10.03 -6.52
C ILE A 202 4.67 -8.92 -7.24
N LEU A 203 4.05 -7.74 -7.32
CA LEU A 203 4.59 -6.54 -7.94
C LEU A 203 4.63 -5.41 -6.90
N PHE A 204 5.70 -4.62 -6.88
CA PHE A 204 5.79 -3.43 -6.03
C PHE A 204 5.57 -2.18 -6.88
N CYS A 205 4.53 -1.44 -6.58
CA CYS A 205 4.13 -0.23 -7.28
C CYS A 205 4.35 0.98 -6.36
N ALA A 206 5.05 1.99 -6.86
CA ALA A 206 5.30 3.25 -6.15
C ALA A 206 4.51 4.41 -6.80
N PRO A 207 3.19 4.50 -6.59
CA PRO A 207 2.42 5.68 -6.99
C PRO A 207 2.86 6.93 -6.21
N PRO A 208 2.36 8.13 -6.54
CA PRO A 208 2.46 9.25 -5.62
C PRO A 208 1.88 8.88 -4.26
N GLY A 209 2.52 9.29 -3.17
CA GLY A 209 2.08 8.94 -1.82
C GLY A 209 2.99 9.46 -0.71
N ALA A 210 2.55 9.31 0.54
CA ALA A 210 3.24 9.85 1.71
C ALA A 210 4.52 9.08 2.04
N THR A 211 4.62 7.81 1.67
CA THR A 211 5.79 6.95 1.87
C THR A 211 6.51 6.66 0.55
N GLN A 212 6.66 7.68 -0.31
CA GLN A 212 7.34 7.52 -1.59
C GLN A 212 8.81 7.04 -1.42
N PRO A 213 9.28 6.08 -2.23
CA PRO A 213 10.64 5.55 -2.12
C PRO A 213 11.71 6.46 -2.76
N ASN A 214 11.32 7.52 -3.47
CA ASN A 214 12.26 8.49 -4.03
C ASN A 214 12.66 9.54 -2.98
N PHE A 215 13.62 9.16 -2.12
CA PHE A 215 14.09 10.03 -1.04
C PHE A 215 14.75 11.33 -1.53
N ALA A 216 15.35 11.35 -2.72
CA ALA A 216 15.96 12.55 -3.30
C ALA A 216 14.92 13.63 -3.64
N ALA A 217 13.68 13.23 -3.96
CA ALA A 217 12.58 14.13 -4.29
C ALA A 217 11.82 14.66 -3.07
N ILE A 218 12.08 14.16 -1.87
CA ILE A 218 11.41 14.63 -0.65
C ILE A 218 11.93 16.04 -0.28
N PRO A 219 11.06 17.04 -0.09
CA PRO A 219 11.45 18.40 0.25
C PRO A 219 11.78 18.51 1.74
N TYR A 220 12.83 17.83 2.20
CA TYR A 220 13.25 17.89 3.59
C TYR A 220 13.61 19.33 4.00
N THR A 221 13.02 19.81 5.09
CA THR A 221 13.28 21.15 5.65
C THR A 221 14.33 21.14 6.76
N LYS A 222 14.60 19.98 7.37
CA LYS A 222 15.57 19.81 8.47
C LYS A 222 16.83 19.05 8.08
N LEU A 223 16.74 18.12 7.12
CA LEU A 223 17.90 17.37 6.62
C LEU A 223 18.74 18.27 5.71
N LYS A 224 20.01 18.45 6.05
CA LYS A 224 20.96 19.26 5.27
C LYS A 224 21.63 18.40 4.19
N THR A 225 21.97 19.03 3.07
CA THR A 225 22.87 18.45 2.06
C THR A 225 24.33 18.59 2.49
N PRO A 226 25.23 17.70 2.02
CA PRO A 226 24.96 16.58 1.12
C PRO A 226 24.45 15.32 1.82
N TYR A 227 23.61 14.55 1.14
CA TYR A 227 23.23 13.20 1.54
C TYR A 227 22.87 12.37 0.30
N TRP A 228 23.10 11.06 0.35
CA TRP A 228 22.61 10.14 -0.66
C TRP A 228 21.14 9.78 -0.38
N PRO A 229 20.24 9.69 -1.39
CA PRO A 229 20.49 9.72 -2.83
C PRO A 229 20.40 11.09 -3.50
N LYS A 230 20.34 12.20 -2.74
CA LYS A 230 20.29 13.56 -3.33
C LYS A 230 21.63 13.99 -3.96
N VAL A 231 22.74 13.50 -3.42
CA VAL A 231 24.10 13.61 -3.94
C VAL A 231 24.69 12.21 -4.00
N GLU A 232 25.38 11.86 -5.10
CA GLU A 232 25.88 10.50 -5.32
C GLU A 232 26.94 10.07 -4.28
N ASP A 233 27.87 10.97 -3.96
CA ASP A 233 28.85 10.78 -2.90
C ASP A 233 28.86 11.98 -1.93
N PRO A 234 28.13 11.89 -0.80
CA PRO A 234 28.11 12.94 0.22
C PRO A 234 29.40 13.00 1.07
N PHE A 235 30.33 12.06 0.91
CA PHE A 235 31.58 12.02 1.65
C PHE A 235 32.78 12.50 0.82
N ALA A 236 32.58 12.83 -0.46
CA ALA A 236 33.61 13.43 -1.30
C ALA A 236 34.04 14.81 -0.75
N ALA A 237 35.32 15.14 -0.90
CA ALA A 237 35.92 16.35 -0.32
C ALA A 237 35.26 17.67 -0.79
N ASP A 238 34.61 17.66 -1.96
CA ASP A 238 33.95 18.82 -2.57
C ASP A 238 32.41 18.77 -2.51
N ALA A 239 31.81 17.90 -1.67
CA ALA A 239 30.36 17.67 -1.64
C ALA A 239 29.51 18.76 -0.95
N ALA A 240 30.09 19.92 -0.59
CA ALA A 240 29.45 20.96 0.23
C ALA A 240 28.70 22.03 -0.58
#